data_AF-A0A743THM8-F1
#
_entry.id   AF-A0A743THM8-F1
#
_cell.length_a   1.000
_cell.length_b   1.000
_cell.length_c   1.000
_cell.angle_alpha   90.00
_cell.angle_beta   90.00
_cell.angle_gamma   90.00
#
_symmetry.space_group_name_H-M   'P 1'
#
loop_
_entity.id
_entity.type
_entity.pdbx_description
1 polymer ?
#
loop_
_entity_poly.entity_id
_entity_poly.type
_entity_poly.pdbx_seq_one_letter_code
_entity_poly.pdbx_strand_id
1 'polypeptide(L)'
;MTIDYQALREIAKQATQSEWVAFISPGTGTYAVHTPGDKRCEDVIKWTGFDGQKNAENNARYIAAFNPEVVQALLDELEGKDKLIAELGKQCAEWERKALSNFEECAAMAERIEEMSKQSCEARERDLFESWVMHSICISKSTLEGLRTETGYRNATLSGTDFNRMWGQWKSIRAAGIRIKGE
;
A
#
# COMPACT_ATOMS: atom_id res chain seq x y z
N MET A 1 4.21 -30.27 -11.50
CA MET A 1 4.22 -31.30 -10.45
C MET A 1 3.85 -30.61 -9.16
N THR A 2 2.79 -31.04 -8.48
CA THR A 2 2.39 -30.46 -7.19
C THR A 2 2.92 -31.37 -6.09
N ILE A 3 3.68 -30.81 -5.16
CA ILE A 3 4.23 -31.57 -4.03
C ILE A 3 3.20 -31.56 -2.91
N ASP A 4 2.83 -32.74 -2.42
CA ASP A 4 1.97 -32.87 -1.24
C ASP A 4 2.83 -32.85 0.03
N TYR A 5 2.95 -31.67 0.63
CA TYR A 5 3.75 -31.46 1.84
C TYR A 5 3.21 -32.20 3.07
N GLN A 6 1.89 -32.46 3.13
CA GLN A 6 1.30 -33.20 4.25
C GLN A 6 1.61 -34.68 4.11
N ALA A 7 1.46 -35.24 2.91
CA ALA A 7 1.88 -36.63 2.66
C ALA A 7 3.38 -36.83 2.96
N LEU A 8 4.24 -35.89 2.55
CA LEU A 8 5.68 -35.96 2.87
C LEU A 8 5.95 -35.91 4.37
N ARG A 9 5.23 -35.07 5.12
CA ARG A 9 5.38 -34.97 6.57
C ARG A 9 4.95 -36.26 7.27
N GLU A 10 3.86 -36.88 6.84
CA GLU A 10 3.40 -38.15 7.42
C GLU A 10 4.36 -39.30 7.10
N ILE A 11 4.92 -39.34 5.88
CA ILE A 11 5.97 -40.31 5.53
C ILE A 11 7.22 -40.09 6.40
N ALA A 12 7.64 -38.84 6.58
CA ALA A 12 8.80 -38.52 7.42
C ALA A 12 8.59 -38.94 8.87
N LYS A 13 7.42 -38.70 9.47
CA LYS A 13 7.12 -39.12 10.86
C LYS A 13 7.16 -40.64 11.05
N GLN A 14 6.74 -41.41 10.04
CA GLN A 14 6.70 -42.87 10.11
C GLN A 14 8.09 -43.51 9.93
N ALA A 15 9.03 -42.80 9.30
CA ALA A 15 10.39 -43.27 9.12
C ALA A 15 11.21 -43.22 10.42
N THR A 16 12.34 -43.93 10.44
CA THR A 16 13.25 -43.96 11.60
C THR A 16 13.81 -42.57 11.88
N GLN A 17 13.43 -42.00 13.03
CA GLN A 17 13.93 -40.72 13.54
C GLN A 17 15.33 -40.94 14.12
N SER A 18 16.35 -40.76 13.30
CA SER A 18 17.75 -40.78 13.71
C SER A 18 18.64 -40.20 12.63
N GLU A 19 19.92 -40.00 12.96
CA GLU A 19 20.94 -39.69 11.97
C GLU A 19 21.05 -40.85 10.97
N TRP A 20 21.00 -40.51 9.69
CA TRP A 20 21.25 -41.45 8.60
C TRP A 20 22.62 -41.15 8.03
N VAL A 21 23.43 -42.18 7.84
CA VAL A 21 24.81 -42.06 7.34
C VAL A 21 24.97 -42.91 6.09
N ALA A 22 25.74 -42.40 5.14
CA ALA A 22 26.10 -43.13 3.94
C ALA A 22 27.22 -44.14 4.24
N PHE A 23 26.95 -45.42 4.00
CA PHE A 23 27.95 -46.48 4.04
C PHE A 23 28.51 -46.75 2.65
N ILE A 24 29.81 -46.51 2.49
CA ILE A 24 30.50 -46.60 1.20
C ILE A 24 31.61 -47.65 1.29
N SER A 25 31.45 -48.76 0.59
CA SER A 25 32.44 -49.84 0.52
C SER A 25 32.73 -50.22 -0.94
N PRO A 26 33.67 -49.52 -1.60
CA PRO A 26 34.00 -49.77 -3.00
C PRO A 26 34.50 -51.20 -3.24
N GLY A 27 35.29 -51.76 -2.30
CA GLY A 27 35.84 -53.12 -2.42
C GLY A 27 34.79 -54.23 -2.41
N THR A 28 33.59 -53.97 -1.87
CA THR A 28 32.46 -54.92 -1.90
C THR A 28 31.34 -54.47 -2.84
N GLY A 29 31.51 -53.35 -3.55
CA GLY A 29 30.47 -52.72 -4.37
C GLY A 29 29.21 -52.35 -3.58
N THR A 30 29.35 -52.05 -2.28
CA THR A 30 28.21 -51.76 -1.40
C THR A 30 28.14 -50.27 -1.12
N TYR A 31 27.01 -49.68 -1.52
CA TYR A 31 26.65 -48.29 -1.28
C TYR A 31 25.26 -48.28 -0.66
N ALA A 32 25.14 -47.70 0.53
CA ALA A 32 23.93 -47.83 1.31
C ALA A 32 23.74 -46.68 2.29
N VAL A 33 22.55 -46.63 2.89
CA VAL A 33 22.23 -45.76 4.03
C VAL A 33 22.00 -46.64 5.24
N HIS A 34 22.55 -46.24 6.39
CA HIS A 34 22.42 -46.94 7.66
C HIS A 34 22.28 -45.95 8.82
N THR A 35 21.92 -46.45 10.00
CA THR A 35 21.99 -45.67 11.24
C THR A 35 23.33 -45.94 11.96
N PRO A 36 23.98 -44.94 12.59
CA PRO A 36 25.29 -45.10 13.24
C PRO A 36 25.36 -46.15 14.35
N GLY A 37 24.21 -46.51 14.93
CA GLY A 37 24.11 -47.52 16.00
C GLY A 37 24.31 -48.96 15.52
N ASP A 38 24.18 -49.22 14.21
CA ASP A 38 24.35 -50.55 13.64
C ASP A 38 25.83 -50.86 13.38
N LYS A 39 26.35 -51.88 14.07
CA LYS A 39 27.73 -52.37 13.96
C LYS A 39 27.88 -53.59 13.05
N ARG A 40 26.79 -54.11 12.48
CA ARG A 40 26.76 -55.41 11.78
C ARG A 40 26.15 -55.39 10.38
N CYS A 41 25.82 -54.20 9.86
CA CYS A 41 25.17 -54.07 8.55
C CYS A 41 23.79 -54.75 8.50
N GLU A 42 23.10 -54.86 9.63
CA GLU A 42 21.76 -55.46 9.72
C GLU A 42 20.66 -54.45 9.32
N ASP A 43 20.89 -53.14 9.53
CA ASP A 43 20.00 -52.02 9.18
C ASP A 43 20.52 -51.24 7.97
N VAL A 44 20.78 -51.94 6.86
CA VAL A 44 21.41 -51.36 5.66
C VAL A 44 20.48 -51.45 4.46
N ILE A 45 20.10 -50.29 3.91
CA ILE A 45 19.42 -50.23 2.60
C ILE A 45 20.49 -50.33 1.51
N LYS A 46 20.84 -51.55 1.10
CA LYS A 46 21.80 -51.79 0.01
C LYS A 46 21.20 -51.43 -1.34
N TRP A 47 21.80 -50.45 -2.01
CA TRP A 47 21.32 -49.96 -3.30
C TRP A 47 22.25 -50.34 -4.45
N THR A 48 21.70 -50.99 -5.48
CA THR A 48 22.41 -51.29 -6.73
C THR A 48 22.60 -50.07 -7.65
N GLY A 49 22.01 -48.91 -7.31
CA GLY A 49 21.97 -47.71 -8.15
C GLY A 49 20.97 -47.80 -9.31
N PHE A 50 20.59 -46.65 -9.87
CA PHE A 50 19.74 -46.55 -11.07
C PHE A 50 20.54 -46.56 -12.38
N ASP A 51 21.86 -46.54 -12.29
CA ASP A 51 22.79 -46.20 -13.36
C ASP A 51 23.98 -47.19 -13.45
N GLY A 52 23.81 -48.41 -12.91
CA GLY A 52 24.88 -49.39 -12.84
C GLY A 52 25.99 -49.00 -11.84
N GLN A 53 25.60 -48.40 -10.71
CA GLN A 53 26.46 -47.95 -9.61
C GLN A 53 27.37 -46.74 -9.88
N LYS A 54 27.27 -46.08 -11.04
CA LYS A 54 28.13 -44.94 -11.38
C LYS A 54 28.04 -43.78 -10.37
N ASN A 55 26.85 -43.50 -9.84
CA ASN A 55 26.61 -42.47 -8.83
C ASN A 55 26.17 -43.04 -7.47
N ALA A 56 26.39 -44.33 -7.22
CA ALA A 56 25.84 -44.98 -6.03
C ALA A 56 26.31 -44.33 -4.72
N GLU A 57 27.56 -43.86 -4.65
CA GLU A 57 28.06 -43.09 -3.51
C GLU A 57 27.30 -41.78 -3.30
N ASN A 58 27.15 -40.99 -4.36
CA ASN A 58 26.46 -39.69 -4.30
C ASN A 58 24.99 -39.86 -3.90
N ASN A 59 24.32 -40.90 -4.43
CA ASN A 59 22.94 -41.19 -4.11
C ASN A 59 22.77 -41.62 -2.65
N ALA A 60 23.68 -42.43 -2.12
CA ALA A 60 23.67 -42.80 -0.70
C ALA A 60 23.88 -41.57 0.21
N ARG A 61 24.84 -40.69 -0.15
CA ARG A 61 25.07 -39.43 0.57
C ARG A 61 23.85 -38.51 0.52
N TYR A 62 23.20 -38.39 -0.64
CA TYR A 62 22.01 -37.57 -0.82
C TYR A 62 20.84 -38.06 0.06
N ILE A 63 20.52 -39.37 0.02
CA ILE A 63 19.44 -39.93 0.84
C ILE A 63 19.75 -39.78 2.33
N ALA A 64 20.99 -40.05 2.73
CA ALA A 64 21.42 -39.89 4.13
C ALA A 64 21.26 -38.43 4.62
N ALA A 65 21.59 -37.45 3.78
CA ALA A 65 21.44 -36.03 4.12
C ALA A 65 19.98 -35.57 4.26
N PHE A 66 19.05 -36.21 3.53
CA PHE A 66 17.62 -35.96 3.65
C PHE A 66 16.95 -36.98 4.58
N ASN A 67 17.50 -37.14 5.77
CA ASN A 67 16.86 -37.96 6.80
C ASN A 67 15.49 -37.34 7.23
N PRO A 68 14.63 -38.11 7.91
CA PRO A 68 13.30 -37.63 8.27
C PRO A 68 13.27 -36.38 9.16
N GLU A 69 14.28 -36.19 10.01
CA GLU A 69 14.41 -34.98 10.85
C GLU A 69 14.68 -33.74 10.00
N VAL A 70 15.62 -33.81 9.04
CA VAL A 70 15.93 -32.72 8.11
C VAL A 70 14.72 -32.39 7.24
N VAL A 71 14.01 -33.40 6.73
CA VAL A 71 12.80 -33.18 5.92
C VAL A 71 11.73 -32.44 6.74
N GLN A 72 11.49 -32.86 7.98
CA GLN A 72 10.52 -32.17 8.85
C GLN A 72 10.91 -30.73 9.14
N ALA A 73 12.19 -30.47 9.46
CA ALA A 73 12.69 -29.12 9.70
C ALA A 73 12.54 -28.21 8.48
N LEU A 74 12.83 -28.72 7.27
CA LEU A 74 12.65 -27.97 6.03
C LEU A 74 11.17 -27.65 5.75
N LEU A 75 10.27 -28.60 6.04
CA LEU A 75 8.83 -28.39 5.90
C LEU A 75 8.31 -27.37 6.92
N ASP A 76 8.83 -27.36 8.15
CA ASP A 76 8.52 -26.35 9.16
C ASP A 76 8.99 -24.95 8.73
N GLU A 77 10.20 -24.84 8.20
CA GLU A 77 10.74 -23.58 7.68
C GLU A 77 9.90 -23.07 6.51
N LEU A 78 9.50 -23.95 5.60
CA LEU A 78 8.66 -23.59 4.46
C LEU A 78 7.28 -23.10 4.90
N GLU A 79 6.62 -23.81 5.82
CA GLU A 79 5.34 -23.39 6.38
C GLU A 79 5.45 -22.05 7.11
N GLY A 80 6.55 -21.82 7.83
CA GLY A 80 6.84 -20.54 8.48
C GLY A 80 6.99 -19.40 7.47
N LYS A 81 7.70 -19.62 6.36
CA LYS A 81 7.85 -18.64 5.27
C LYS A 81 6.53 -18.36 4.58
N ASP A 82 5.71 -19.37 4.31
CA ASP A 82 4.39 -19.19 3.69
C ASP A 82 3.46 -18.35 4.57
N LYS A 83 3.47 -18.59 5.90
CA LYS A 83 2.73 -17.77 6.87
C LYS A 83 3.22 -16.32 6.86
N LEU A 84 4.54 -16.10 6.84
CA LEU A 84 5.11 -14.75 6.78
C LEU A 84 4.73 -14.02 5.49
N ILE A 85 4.81 -14.70 4.34
CA ILE A 85 4.42 -14.15 3.04
C ILE A 85 2.94 -13.76 3.05
N ALA A 86 2.07 -14.63 3.57
CA ALA A 86 0.64 -14.34 3.68
C ALA A 86 0.37 -13.12 4.58
N GLU A 87 1.08 -13.00 5.70
CA GLU A 87 0.95 -11.86 6.62
C GLU A 87 1.45 -10.55 6.00
N LEU A 88 2.62 -10.56 5.36
CA LEU A 88 3.13 -9.41 4.62
C LEU A 88 2.17 -8.99 3.50
N GLY A 89 1.57 -9.95 2.80
CA GLY A 89 0.56 -9.68 1.78
C GLY A 89 -0.68 -8.95 2.34
N LYS A 90 -1.16 -9.35 3.52
CA LYS A 90 -2.25 -8.65 4.21
C LYS A 90 -1.87 -7.23 4.60
N GLN A 91 -0.67 -7.06 5.16
CA GLN A 91 -0.17 -5.74 5.52
C GLN A 91 -0.07 -4.85 4.29
N CYS A 92 0.56 -5.30 3.20
CA CYS A 92 0.63 -4.54 1.94
C CYS A 92 -0.75 -4.08 1.47
N ALA A 93 -1.74 -4.97 1.43
CA ALA A 93 -3.11 -4.61 1.06
C ALA A 93 -3.76 -3.60 2.02
N GLU A 94 -3.42 -3.65 3.31
CA GLU A 94 -3.88 -2.66 4.28
C GLU A 94 -3.21 -1.28 4.10
N TRP A 95 -1.90 -1.27 3.89
CA TRP A 95 -1.13 -0.05 3.62
C TRP A 95 -1.59 0.62 2.32
N GLU A 96 -1.85 -0.16 1.27
CA GLU A 96 -2.41 0.35 0.01
C GLU A 96 -3.78 1.01 0.22
N ARG A 97 -4.68 0.36 0.97
CA ARG A 97 -5.99 0.93 1.30
C ARG A 97 -5.87 2.24 2.08
N LYS A 98 -5.01 2.28 3.10
CA LYS A 98 -4.77 3.49 3.90
C LYS A 98 -4.16 4.61 3.05
N ALA A 99 -3.23 4.29 2.16
CA ALA A 99 -2.63 5.25 1.26
C ALA A 99 -3.70 5.88 0.35
N LEU A 100 -4.55 5.06 -0.28
CA LEU A 100 -5.66 5.55 -1.12
C LEU A 100 -6.62 6.45 -0.35
N SER A 101 -7.08 6.02 0.83
CA SER A 101 -7.95 6.84 1.71
C SER A 101 -7.30 8.18 2.05
N ASN A 102 -6.01 8.18 2.40
CA ASN A 102 -5.29 9.40 2.74
C ASN A 102 -5.15 10.34 1.53
N PHE A 103 -4.93 9.80 0.33
CA PHE A 103 -4.90 10.62 -0.89
C PHE A 103 -6.26 11.23 -1.22
N GLU A 104 -7.35 10.48 -1.04
CA GLU A 104 -8.73 11.00 -1.21
C GLU A 104 -9.04 12.11 -0.19
N GLU A 105 -8.67 11.91 1.08
CA GLU A 105 -8.81 12.93 2.12
C GLU A 105 -7.98 14.18 1.82
N CYS A 106 -6.75 14.01 1.32
CA CYS A 106 -5.90 15.12 0.91
C CYS A 106 -6.49 15.89 -0.27
N ALA A 107 -7.08 15.20 -1.26
CA ALA A 107 -7.75 15.84 -2.39
C ALA A 107 -8.97 16.65 -1.93
N ALA A 108 -9.83 16.07 -1.08
CA ALA A 108 -10.99 16.76 -0.52
C ALA A 108 -10.58 17.98 0.33
N MET A 109 -9.48 17.88 1.08
CA MET A 109 -8.94 19.00 1.84
C MET A 109 -8.42 20.12 0.93
N ALA A 110 -7.74 19.78 -0.17
CA ALA A 110 -7.25 20.75 -1.13
C ALA A 110 -8.40 21.53 -1.79
N GLU A 111 -9.47 20.85 -2.22
CA GLU A 111 -10.68 21.49 -2.75
C GLU A 111 -11.31 22.45 -1.73
N ARG A 112 -11.39 22.03 -0.46
CA ARG A 112 -11.92 22.89 0.61
C ARG A 112 -11.06 24.12 0.86
N ILE A 113 -9.74 24.01 0.74
CA ILE A 113 -8.82 25.15 0.85
C ILE A 113 -9.02 26.11 -0.33
N GLU A 114 -9.14 25.59 -1.55
CA GLU A 114 -9.38 26.42 -2.74
C GLU A 114 -10.70 27.18 -2.63
N GLU A 115 -11.78 26.50 -2.24
CA GLU A 115 -13.09 27.13 -2.05
C GLU A 115 -13.05 28.20 -0.95
N MET A 116 -12.41 27.90 0.19
CA MET A 116 -12.26 28.89 1.26
C MET A 116 -11.41 30.10 0.81
N SER A 117 -10.37 29.87 0.02
CA SER A 117 -9.54 30.93 -0.55
C SER A 117 -10.35 31.83 -1.49
N LYS A 118 -11.15 31.23 -2.37
CA LYS A 118 -12.05 31.93 -3.27
C LYS A 118 -13.08 32.77 -2.51
N GLN A 119 -13.74 32.20 -1.51
CA GLN A 119 -14.69 32.92 -0.66
C GLN A 119 -14.03 34.09 0.07
N SER A 120 -12.80 33.92 0.58
CA SER A 120 -12.04 35.00 1.21
C SER A 120 -11.69 36.12 0.22
N CYS A 121 -11.31 35.78 -1.01
CA CYS A 121 -11.03 36.75 -2.07
C CYS A 121 -12.30 37.53 -2.46
N GLU A 122 -13.42 36.82 -2.69
CA GLU A 122 -14.71 37.43 -3.03
C GLU A 122 -15.22 38.36 -1.91
N ALA A 123 -15.08 37.96 -0.64
CA ALA A 123 -15.43 38.80 0.50
C ALA A 123 -14.60 40.08 0.52
N ARG A 124 -13.28 39.98 0.27
CA ARG A 124 -12.40 41.15 0.18
C ARG A 124 -12.75 42.06 -1.00
N GLU A 125 -13.07 41.50 -2.17
CA GLU A 125 -13.54 42.29 -3.31
C GLU A 125 -14.85 43.02 -2.98
N ARG A 126 -15.78 42.34 -2.30
CA ARG A 126 -17.05 42.91 -1.87
C ARG A 126 -16.85 44.10 -0.93
N ASP A 127 -15.95 43.98 0.04
CA ASP A 127 -15.64 45.07 0.97
C ASP A 127 -15.01 46.28 0.26
N LEU A 128 -14.09 46.06 -0.68
CA LEU A 128 -13.48 47.15 -1.47
C LEU A 128 -14.51 47.86 -2.34
N PHE A 129 -15.38 47.11 -3.01
CA PHE A 129 -16.47 47.69 -3.78
C PHE A 129 -17.42 48.48 -2.90
N GLU A 130 -17.82 47.97 -1.74
CA GLU A 130 -18.72 48.69 -0.85
C GLU A 130 -18.09 49.97 -0.33
N SER A 131 -16.79 49.96 0.01
CA SER A 131 -16.03 51.18 0.33
C SER A 131 -16.12 52.19 -0.81
N TRP A 132 -15.86 51.75 -2.04
CA TRP A 132 -15.95 52.60 -3.22
C TRP A 132 -17.36 53.14 -3.47
N VAL A 133 -18.41 52.32 -3.32
CA VAL A 133 -19.81 52.74 -3.48
C VAL A 133 -20.19 53.75 -2.42
N MET A 134 -19.87 53.49 -1.14
CA MET A 134 -20.14 54.43 -0.05
C MET A 134 -19.51 55.79 -0.33
N HIS A 135 -18.28 55.83 -0.84
CA HIS A 135 -17.61 57.06 -1.22
C HIS A 135 -18.25 57.75 -2.44
N SER A 136 -18.68 56.98 -3.44
CA SER A 136 -19.14 57.50 -4.73
C SER A 136 -20.58 58.02 -4.71
N ILE A 137 -21.47 57.42 -3.91
CA ILE A 137 -22.90 57.78 -3.85
C ILE A 137 -23.37 58.17 -2.44
N CYS A 138 -22.45 58.29 -1.47
CA CYS A 138 -22.71 58.79 -0.12
C CYS A 138 -23.84 58.04 0.62
N ILE A 139 -23.79 56.71 0.62
CA ILE A 139 -24.72 55.86 1.39
C ILE A 139 -24.02 55.19 2.57
N SER A 140 -24.77 54.80 3.61
CA SER A 140 -24.19 54.10 4.77
C SER A 140 -23.91 52.63 4.47
N LYS A 141 -22.93 52.06 5.19
CA LYS A 141 -22.60 50.63 5.13
C LYS A 141 -23.80 49.74 5.47
N SER A 142 -24.56 50.11 6.50
CA SER A 142 -25.75 49.38 6.94
C SER A 142 -26.83 49.29 5.85
N THR A 143 -26.96 50.31 5.00
CA THR A 143 -27.86 50.27 3.85
C THR A 143 -27.38 49.26 2.80
N LEU A 144 -26.07 49.21 2.49
CA LEU A 144 -25.51 48.22 1.57
C LEU A 144 -25.63 46.79 2.09
N GLU A 145 -25.31 46.57 3.36
CA GLU A 145 -25.45 45.27 4.00
C GLU A 145 -26.90 44.76 3.96
N GLY A 146 -27.87 45.65 4.19
CA GLY A 146 -29.29 45.33 4.07
C GLY A 146 -29.72 44.96 2.64
N LEU A 147 -28.97 45.38 1.62
CA LEU A 147 -29.24 45.07 0.22
C LEU A 147 -28.50 43.82 -0.28
N ARG A 148 -27.53 43.27 0.45
CA ARG A 148 -26.78 42.07 0.02
C ARG A 148 -27.71 40.88 -0.27
N THR A 149 -27.33 40.09 -1.26
CA THR A 149 -27.80 38.72 -1.50
C THR A 149 -26.62 37.76 -1.42
N GLU A 150 -26.86 36.45 -1.53
CA GLU A 150 -25.78 35.46 -1.62
C GLU A 150 -24.81 35.78 -2.78
N THR A 151 -25.35 36.18 -3.94
CA THR A 151 -24.59 36.35 -5.19
C THR A 151 -24.40 37.80 -5.64
N GLY A 152 -24.93 38.80 -4.90
CA GLY A 152 -24.90 40.20 -5.33
C GLY A 152 -25.68 41.14 -4.43
N TYR A 153 -26.49 42.02 -5.03
CA TYR A 153 -27.28 43.03 -4.31
C TYR A 153 -28.72 43.11 -4.85
N ARG A 154 -29.68 43.35 -3.95
CA ARG A 154 -31.10 43.57 -4.23
C ARG A 154 -31.33 44.99 -4.74
N ASN A 155 -32.14 45.12 -5.79
CA ASN A 155 -32.67 46.38 -6.35
C ASN A 155 -31.62 47.40 -6.87
N ALA A 156 -32.13 48.39 -7.60
CA ALA A 156 -31.39 49.61 -7.95
C ALA A 156 -31.57 50.69 -6.87
N THR A 157 -30.67 51.66 -6.79
CA THR A 157 -30.84 52.87 -5.95
C THR A 157 -32.16 53.58 -6.27
N LEU A 158 -32.63 54.47 -5.39
CA LEU A 158 -33.80 55.33 -5.66
C LEU A 158 -33.67 56.18 -6.95
N SER A 159 -32.45 56.33 -7.49
CA SER A 159 -32.13 56.99 -8.76
C SER A 159 -32.09 56.05 -9.98
N GLY A 160 -32.39 54.76 -9.81
CA GLY A 160 -32.38 53.76 -10.89
C GLY A 160 -31.01 53.13 -11.19
N THR A 161 -30.01 53.29 -10.33
CA THR A 161 -28.66 52.73 -10.53
C THR A 161 -28.58 51.30 -9.97
N ASP A 162 -28.38 50.31 -10.84
CA ASP A 162 -28.23 48.89 -10.47
C ASP A 162 -26.84 48.60 -9.90
N PHE A 163 -26.78 48.16 -8.64
CA PHE A 163 -25.54 47.82 -7.94
C PHE A 163 -24.79 46.66 -8.58
N ASN A 164 -25.47 45.70 -9.21
CA ASN A 164 -24.82 44.58 -9.91
C ASN A 164 -24.12 45.06 -11.19
N ARG A 165 -24.70 46.07 -11.87
CA ARG A 165 -24.05 46.75 -12.99
C ARG A 165 -22.83 47.55 -12.54
N MET A 166 -22.93 48.26 -11.42
CA MET A 166 -21.80 49.00 -10.84
C MET A 166 -20.65 48.05 -10.43
N TRP A 167 -20.98 46.89 -9.88
CA TRP A 167 -20.01 45.83 -9.55
C TRP A 167 -19.25 45.36 -10.80
N GLY A 168 -19.94 45.10 -11.91
CA GLY A 168 -19.30 44.74 -13.18
C GLY A 168 -18.38 45.83 -13.74
N GLN A 169 -18.78 47.09 -13.63
CA GLN A 169 -17.95 48.23 -14.02
C GLN A 169 -16.71 48.36 -13.13
N TRP A 170 -16.89 48.29 -11.82
CA TRP A 170 -15.81 48.36 -10.84
C TRP A 170 -14.76 47.26 -11.07
N LYS A 171 -15.18 46.02 -11.32
CA LYS A 171 -14.27 44.92 -11.70
C LYS A 171 -13.52 45.20 -13.00
N SER A 172 -14.19 45.73 -14.01
CA SER A 172 -13.56 46.05 -15.29
C SER A 172 -12.48 47.15 -15.15
N ILE A 173 -12.73 48.14 -14.29
CA ILE A 173 -11.77 49.23 -14.00
C ILE A 173 -10.53 48.67 -13.27
N ARG A 174 -10.71 47.80 -12.26
CA ARG A 174 -9.59 47.15 -11.57
C ARG A 174 -8.81 46.21 -12.48
N ALA A 175 -9.49 45.44 -13.33
CA ALA A 175 -8.85 44.55 -14.30
C ALA A 175 -8.00 45.33 -15.33
N ALA A 176 -8.39 46.57 -15.66
CA ALA A 176 -7.61 47.47 -16.50
C ALA A 176 -6.43 48.16 -15.77
N GLY A 177 -6.21 47.87 -14.47
CA GLY A 177 -5.13 48.45 -13.66
C GLY A 177 -5.34 49.92 -13.30
N ILE A 178 -6.56 50.44 -13.46
CA ILE A 178 -6.89 51.85 -13.20
C ILE A 178 -7.11 52.04 -11.70
N ARG A 179 -6.44 53.04 -11.12
CA ARG A 179 -6.57 53.37 -9.69
C ARG A 179 -7.94 53.96 -9.39
N ILE A 180 -8.68 53.30 -8.50
CA ILE A 180 -10.00 53.74 -8.05
C ILE A 180 -9.84 54.61 -6.78
N LYS A 181 -10.48 55.79 -6.74
CA LYS A 181 -10.48 56.65 -5.54
C LYS A 181 -11.45 56.09 -4.51
N GLY A 182 -10.99 55.91 -3.27
CA GLY A 182 -11.82 55.43 -2.15
C GLY A 182 -11.76 53.91 -1.88
N GLU A 183 -10.87 53.18 -2.58
CA GLU A 183 -10.39 51.85 -2.15
C GLU A 183 -9.31 51.95 -1.08
#